data_AF-A0A1C5GGV4-F1
#
_entry.id   AF-A0A1C5GGV4-F1
#
_cell.length_a   1.000
_cell.length_b   1.000
_cell.length_c   1.000
_cell.angle_alpha   90.00
_cell.angle_beta   90.00
_cell.angle_gamma   90.00
#
_symmetry.space_group_name_H-M   'P 1'
#
loop_
_entity.id
_entity.type
_entity.pdbx_description
1 polymer ?
#
loop_
_entity_poly.entity_id
_entity_poly.type
_entity_poly.pdbx_seq_one_letter_code
_entity_poly.pdbx_strand_id
1 'polypeptide(L)' 'MHDPLDALRSAGCPVDQLSAAQCEVLAALTEAETAVLVALQQRLRDAEGDVLAHNLKLL' A
#
# COMPACT_ATOMS: atom_id res chain seq x y z
N MET A 1 -1.78 -18.20 -9.94
CA MET A 1 -2.55 -17.05 -10.47
C MET A 1 -2.18 -15.86 -9.62
N HIS A 2 -1.81 -14.74 -10.24
CA HIS A 2 -1.55 -13.48 -9.52
C HIS A 2 -2.89 -12.87 -9.11
N ASP A 3 -3.06 -12.56 -7.83
CA ASP A 3 -4.20 -11.80 -7.32
C ASP A 3 -3.67 -10.49 -6.70
N PRO A 4 -3.82 -9.36 -7.40
CA PRO A 4 -3.36 -8.06 -6.91
C PRO A 4 -3.99 -7.66 -5.57
N LEU A 5 -5.27 -7.98 -5.35
CA LEU A 5 -5.98 -7.55 -4.15
C LEU A 5 -5.48 -8.31 -2.93
N ASP A 6 -5.23 -9.61 -3.06
CA ASP A 6 -4.65 -10.41 -1.98
C ASP A 6 -3.19 -10.02 -1.69
N ALA A 7 -2.40 -9.69 -2.72
CA ALA A 7 -1.04 -9.21 -2.55
C ALA A 7 -1.00 -7.86 -1.80
N LEU A 8 -1.87 -6.93 -2.19
CA LEU A 8 -2.01 -5.62 -1.52
C LEU A 8 -2.54 -5.78 -0.09
N ARG A 9 -3.53 -6.65 0.14
CA ARG A 9 -4.04 -6.96 1.49
C ARG A 9 -2.93 -7.49 2.39
N SER A 10 -2.14 -8.44 1.88
CA SER A 10 -1.02 -9.05 2.61
C SER A 10 0.09 -8.04 2.94
N ALA A 11 0.28 -7.03 2.09
CA ALA A 11 1.19 -5.91 2.36
C ALA A 11 0.65 -4.91 3.40
N GLY A 12 -0.60 -5.09 3.87
CA GLY A 12 -1.26 -4.20 4.81
C GLY A 12 -1.85 -2.96 4.16
N CYS A 13 -2.14 -2.98 2.85
CA CYS A 13 -3.00 -1.97 2.23
C CYS A 13 -4.47 -2.24 2.61
N PRO A 14 -5.26 -1.21 2.95
CA PRO A 14 -6.63 -1.36 3.41
C PRO A 14 -7.61 -1.59 2.25
N VAL A 15 -7.39 -2.66 1.46
CA VAL A 15 -8.22 -2.98 0.29
C VAL A 15 -9.69 -3.23 0.66
N ASP A 16 -9.95 -3.68 1.90
CA ASP A 16 -11.31 -3.93 2.41
C ASP A 16 -12.10 -2.64 2.72
N GLN A 17 -11.42 -1.48 2.72
CA GLN A 17 -12.06 -0.17 2.90
C GLN A 17 -12.38 0.50 1.56
N LEU A 18 -11.97 -0.11 0.44
CA LEU A 18 -12.19 0.43 -0.90
C LEU A 18 -13.58 0.07 -1.41
N SER A 19 -14.15 0.97 -2.22
CA SER A 19 -15.36 0.68 -2.99
C SER A 19 -15.09 -0.41 -4.04
N ALA A 20 -16.15 -1.10 -4.49
CA ALA A 20 -16.03 -2.13 -5.53
C ALA A 20 -15.33 -1.62 -6.80
N ALA A 21 -15.66 -0.41 -7.25
CA ALA A 21 -15.02 0.22 -8.42
C ALA A 21 -13.51 0.46 -8.21
N GLN A 22 -13.08 0.79 -7.00
CA GLN A 22 -11.65 0.94 -6.68
C GLN A 22 -10.94 -0.42 -6.63
N CYS A 23 -11.59 -1.45 -6.10
CA CYS A 23 -11.07 -2.82 -6.12
C CYS A 23 -10.93 -3.36 -7.55
N GLU A 24 -11.88 -3.06 -8.45
CA GLU A 24 -11.78 -3.45 -9.87
C GLU A 24 -10.56 -2.84 -10.56
N VAL A 25 -10.26 -1.57 -10.29
CA VAL A 25 -9.06 -0.92 -10.82
C VAL A 25 -7.78 -1.61 -10.33
N LEU A 26 -7.74 -1.96 -9.04
CA LEU A 26 -6.58 -2.66 -8.46
C LEU A 26 -6.47 -4.11 -8.93
N ALA A 27 -7.60 -4.80 -9.16
CA ALA A 27 -7.62 -6.16 -9.69
C ALA A 27 -7.11 -6.24 -11.14
N ALA A 28 -7.13 -5.13 -11.87
CA ALA A 28 -6.56 -5.03 -13.22
C ALA A 28 -5.03 -4.84 -13.24
N LEU A 29 -4.38 -4.68 -12.08
CA LEU A 29 -2.94 -4.48 -12.01
C LEU A 29 -2.18 -5.75 -12.43
N THR A 30 -1.08 -5.53 -13.14
CA THR A 30 -0.11 -6.58 -13.42
C THR A 30 0.69 -6.95 -12.17
N GLU A 31 1.37 -8.10 -12.22
CA GLU A 31 2.26 -8.55 -11.16
C GLU A 31 3.37 -7.53 -10.87
N ALA A 32 3.96 -6.95 -11.92
CA ALA A 32 5.01 -5.93 -11.79
C ALA A 32 4.50 -4.65 -11.12
N GLU A 33 3.32 -4.16 -11.51
CA GLU A 33 2.73 -2.95 -10.90
C GLU A 33 2.35 -3.21 -9.44
N THR A 34 1.80 -4.39 -9.14
CA THR A 34 1.48 -4.79 -7.78
C THR A 34 2.73 -4.83 -6.91
N ALA A 35 3.84 -5.39 -7.41
CA ALA A 35 5.12 -5.44 -6.70
C ALA A 35 5.66 -4.03 -6.40
N VAL A 36 5.51 -3.09 -7.33
CA VAL A 36 5.90 -1.68 -7.12
C VAL A 36 5.08 -1.04 -6.01
N LEU A 37 3.76 -1.24 -5.99
CA LEU A 37 2.90 -0.67 -4.94
C LEU A 37 3.23 -1.25 -3.56
N VAL A 38 3.46 -2.55 -3.48
CA VAL A 38 3.88 -3.20 -2.22
C VAL A 38 5.21 -2.62 -1.73
N ALA A 39 6.20 -2.46 -2.62
CA ALA A 39 7.50 -1.88 -2.27
C ALA A 39 7.38 -0.42 -1.80
N LEU A 40 6.50 0.37 -2.42
CA LEU A 40 6.22 1.74 -1.99
C LEU A 40 5.56 1.78 -0.61
N GLN A 41 4.57 0.92 -0.35
CA GLN A 41 3.91 0.82 0.95
C GLN A 41 4.90 0.48 2.07
N GLN A 42 5.84 -0.44 1.79
CA GLN A 42 6.91 -0.79 2.73
C GLN A 42 7.79 0.42 3.06
N ARG A 43 8.26 1.13 2.02
CA ARG A 43 9.12 2.30 2.17
C ARG A 43 8.44 3.45 2.93
N LEU A 44 7.14 3.65 2.71
CA LEU A 44 6.36 4.65 3.44
C LEU A 44 6.24 4.30 4.92
N ARG A 45 5.99 3.03 5.24
CA ARG A 45 5.92 2.54 6.63
C ARG A 45 7.25 2.69 7.35
N ASP A 46 8.36 2.35 6.68
CA ASP A 46 9.70 2.47 7.26
C ASP A 46 10.07 3.94 7.52
N ALA A 47 9.64 4.86 6.65
CA ALA A 47 9.87 6.30 6.80
C ALA A 47 8.90 6.98 7.80
N GLU A 48 7.77 6.37 8.13
CA GLU A 48 6.73 6.98 8.98
C GLU A 48 7.28 7.38 10.35
N GLY A 49 8.10 6.52 10.96
CA GLY A 49 8.74 6.81 12.26
C GLY A 49 9.63 8.05 12.23
N ASP A 50 10.42 8.22 11.17
CA ASP A 50 11.31 9.37 11.01
C ASP A 50 10.52 10.67 10.78
N VAL A 51 9.43 10.61 10.00
CA VAL A 51 8.58 11.76 9.72
C VAL A 51 7.81 12.21 10.97
N LEU A 52 7.21 11.27 11.71
CA LEU A 52 6.51 11.58 12.96
C LEU A 52 7.48 12.13 14.02
N ALA A 53 8.67 11.56 14.14
CA ALA A 53 9.71 12.05 15.04
C ALA A 53 10.21 13.45 14.66
N HIS A 54 10.27 13.79 13.38
CA HIS A 54 10.61 15.14 12.93
C HIS A 54 9.53 16.16 13.30
N ASN A 55 8.26 15.79 13.17
CA ASN A 55 7.13 16.66 13.51
C ASN A 55 7.04 16.93 15.03
N LEU A 56 7.34 15.93 15.86
CA LEU A 56 7.38 16.06 17.33
C LEU A 56 8.52 16.94 17.86
N LYS A 57 9.64 17.08 17.11
CA LYS A 57 10.76 17.96 17.50
C LYS A 57 10.47 19.44 17.29
N LEU A 58 9.37 19.78 16.62
CA LEU A 58 8.95 21.15 16.33
C LEU A 58 7.90 21.69 17.32
N LEU A 59 7.44 20.89 18.28
CA LEU A 59 6.51 21.25 19.37
C LEU A 59 7.25 21.29 20.71
#